data_AF-A0A2A2LLD3-F1
#
_entry.id   AF-A0A2A2LLD3-F1
#
_cell.length_a   1.000
_cell.length_b   1.000
_cell.length_c   1.000
_cell.angle_alpha   90.00
_cell.angle_beta   90.00
_cell.angle_gamma   90.00
#
_symmetry.space_group_name_H-M   'P 1'
#
loop_
_entity.id
_entity.type
_entity.pdbx_description
1 polymer ?
#
loop_
_entity_poly.entity_id
_entity_poly.type
_entity_poly.pdbx_seq_one_letter_code
_entity_poly.pdbx_strand_id
1 'polypeptide(L)'
;MTMTAVRRTNAKDIPDAKVSSDDISVKEKADKVRLRLVDLDEEIRRINRDALDSSRRIVCDLETINEEGVHTLAALDEQDEQLDRVEQNLTKIQDDLNSVNREITYLQAFCGIPWKKYFLAPFRCILPQKKKGSKRKLSVYEEIQQSVANASGSQKRQSVAEKVHGYGSTRRTSSGDFLPRLTRDSIEDELEKNLIHADQALESIRHMAIDINVQLKMQDPKIDRISNMLDRNDSEVIGMNERVRKLLE
;
A
#
# COMPACT_ATOMS: atom_id res chain seq x y z
N MET A 1 42.87 12.47 -27.41
CA MET A 1 43.50 11.15 -27.16
C MET A 1 42.38 10.16 -26.90
N THR A 2 41.95 9.45 -27.95
CA THR A 2 40.96 8.38 -27.87
C THR A 2 41.64 7.16 -27.26
N MET A 3 41.30 6.81 -26.00
CA MET A 3 41.74 5.55 -25.41
C MET A 3 40.90 4.42 -25.99
N THR A 4 41.46 3.75 -26.99
CA THR A 4 40.91 2.50 -27.52
C THR A 4 40.97 1.45 -26.42
N ALA A 5 39.81 1.00 -25.95
CA ALA A 5 39.70 -0.12 -25.04
C ALA A 5 40.38 -1.34 -25.66
N VAL A 6 41.45 -1.83 -25.02
CA VAL A 6 42.14 -3.05 -25.44
C VAL A 6 41.20 -4.21 -25.15
N ARG A 7 40.48 -4.67 -26.18
CA ARG A 7 39.81 -5.97 -26.18
C ARG A 7 40.88 -7.04 -26.04
N ARG A 8 41.11 -7.53 -24.81
CA ARG A 8 41.95 -8.72 -24.57
C ARG A 8 41.08 -9.95 -24.76
N THR A 9 40.76 -10.26 -26.02
CA THR A 9 39.87 -11.39 -26.36
C THR A 9 40.62 -12.63 -26.83
N ASN A 10 41.96 -12.61 -26.95
CA ASN A 10 42.74 -13.81 -27.23
C ASN A 10 44.12 -13.81 -26.56
N ALA A 11 44.55 -14.98 -26.10
CA ALA A 11 45.91 -15.22 -25.56
C ALA A 11 47.04 -14.86 -26.56
N LYS A 12 46.70 -14.74 -27.85
CA LYS A 12 47.59 -14.35 -28.95
C LYS A 12 47.86 -12.84 -29.03
N ASP A 13 47.08 -12.01 -28.33
CA ASP A 13 47.19 -10.54 -28.40
C ASP A 13 48.15 -9.96 -27.34
N ILE A 14 48.88 -10.81 -26.60
CA ILE A 14 49.83 -10.38 -25.57
C ILE A 14 51.24 -10.51 -26.17
N PRO A 15 52.05 -9.43 -26.22
CA PRO A 15 53.35 -9.46 -26.88
C PRO A 15 54.25 -10.55 -26.28
N ASP A 16 54.81 -11.38 -27.16
CA ASP A 16 55.73 -12.45 -26.79
C ASP A 16 57.00 -11.85 -26.17
N ALA A 17 57.26 -12.19 -24.91
CA ALA A 17 58.56 -11.95 -24.31
C ALA A 17 59.57 -12.92 -24.96
N LYS A 18 60.52 -12.38 -25.72
CA LYS A 18 61.65 -13.15 -26.23
C LYS A 18 62.54 -13.56 -25.04
N VAL A 19 62.59 -14.84 -24.70
CA VAL A 19 63.52 -15.35 -23.68
C VAL A 19 64.09 -16.73 -24.08
N SER A 20 65.31 -17.02 -23.62
CA SER A 20 66.30 -17.97 -24.10
C SER A 20 66.45 -19.17 -23.16
N SER A 21 66.09 -20.37 -23.65
CA SER A 21 66.46 -21.75 -23.26
C SER A 21 66.50 -22.22 -21.78
N ASP A 22 66.84 -21.42 -20.76
CA ASP A 22 66.66 -21.75 -19.33
C ASP A 22 65.24 -21.42 -18.82
N ASP A 23 64.41 -20.89 -19.71
CA ASP A 23 63.12 -20.27 -19.42
C ASP A 23 61.92 -21.21 -19.50
N ILE A 24 62.10 -22.52 -19.78
CA ILE A 24 60.97 -23.44 -20.00
C ILE A 24 60.08 -23.54 -18.74
N SER A 25 60.67 -23.63 -17.54
CA SER A 25 59.91 -23.71 -16.27
C SER A 25 59.23 -22.39 -15.91
N VAL A 26 59.85 -21.25 -16.24
CA VAL A 26 59.29 -19.91 -15.98
C VAL A 26 58.16 -19.62 -16.97
N LYS A 27 58.35 -20.00 -18.23
CA LYS A 27 57.33 -19.92 -19.29
C LYS A 27 56.13 -20.80 -18.99
N GLU A 28 56.34 -22.04 -18.53
CA GLU A 28 55.26 -22.95 -18.15
C GLU A 28 54.45 -22.41 -16.95
N LYS A 29 55.11 -21.82 -15.95
CA LYS A 29 54.43 -21.14 -14.82
C LYS A 29 53.66 -19.90 -15.29
N ALA A 30 54.24 -19.09 -16.17
CA ALA A 30 53.59 -17.90 -16.73
C ALA A 30 52.36 -18.28 -17.58
N ASP A 31 52.47 -19.33 -18.39
CA ASP A 31 51.37 -19.84 -19.21
C ASP A 31 50.26 -20.45 -18.34
N LYS A 32 50.62 -21.11 -17.23
CA LYS A 32 49.65 -21.59 -16.23
C LYS A 32 48.90 -20.45 -15.52
N VAL A 33 49.59 -19.36 -15.19
CA VAL A 33 48.95 -18.17 -14.60
C VAL A 33 48.04 -17.48 -15.62
N ARG A 34 48.49 -17.37 -16.88
CA ARG A 34 47.67 -16.84 -17.98
C ARG A 34 46.39 -17.65 -18.19
N LEU A 35 46.49 -18.98 -18.19
CA LEU A 35 45.32 -19.84 -18.34
C LEU A 35 44.29 -19.61 -17.23
N ARG A 36 44.74 -19.51 -15.97
CA ARG A 36 43.87 -19.21 -14.82
C ARG A 36 43.21 -17.84 -14.92
N LEU A 37 43.92 -16.85 -15.45
CA LEU A 37 43.36 -15.49 -15.64
C LEU A 37 42.26 -15.50 -16.70
N VAL A 38 42.46 -16.23 -17.80
CA VAL A 38 41.43 -16.40 -18.85
C VAL A 38 40.19 -17.11 -18.30
N ASP A 39 40.38 -18.16 -17.50
CA ASP A 39 39.28 -18.88 -16.84
C ASP A 39 38.48 -17.96 -15.90
N LEU A 40 39.18 -17.17 -15.07
CA LEU A 40 38.54 -16.22 -14.16
C LEU A 40 37.79 -15.11 -14.91
N ASP A 41 38.34 -14.60 -16.01
CA ASP A 41 37.67 -13.59 -16.84
C ASP A 41 36.40 -14.14 -17.49
N GLU A 42 36.39 -15.41 -17.92
CA GLU A 42 35.19 -16.03 -18.48
C GLU A 42 34.12 -16.24 -17.41
N GLU A 43 34.53 -16.67 -16.20
CA GLU A 43 33.62 -16.82 -15.05
C GLU A 43 32.98 -15.46 -14.67
N ILE A 44 33.76 -14.37 -14.63
CA ILE A 44 33.26 -13.01 -14.37
C ILE A 44 32.23 -12.60 -15.42
N ARG A 45 32.52 -12.82 -16.72
CA ARG A 45 31.56 -12.51 -17.79
C ARG A 45 30.32 -13.37 -17.74
N ARG A 46 30.41 -14.62 -17.30
CA ARG A 46 29.26 -15.49 -17.11
C ARG A 46 28.36 -14.95 -15.99
N ILE A 47 28.93 -14.65 -14.83
CA ILE A 47 28.20 -14.11 -13.68
C ILE A 47 27.56 -12.76 -14.02
N ASN A 48 28.25 -11.87 -14.73
CA ASN A 48 27.70 -10.57 -15.13
C ASN A 48 26.52 -10.71 -16.10
N ARG A 49 26.56 -11.67 -17.03
CA ARG A 49 25.41 -11.98 -17.92
C ARG A 49 24.23 -12.54 -17.13
N ASP A 50 24.48 -13.49 -16.24
CA ASP A 50 23.43 -14.08 -15.40
C ASP A 50 22.79 -13.02 -14.49
N ALA A 51 23.59 -12.11 -13.93
CA ALA A 51 23.12 -10.99 -13.12
C ALA A 51 22.29 -9.99 -13.95
N LEU A 52 22.70 -9.70 -15.19
CA LEU A 52 21.95 -8.84 -16.10
C LEU A 52 20.58 -9.43 -16.45
N ASP A 53 20.53 -10.71 -16.80
CA ASP A 53 19.27 -11.38 -17.13
C ASP A 53 18.36 -11.54 -15.92
N SER A 54 18.92 -11.66 -14.72
CA SER A 54 18.17 -11.59 -13.46
C SER A 54 17.61 -10.17 -13.24
N SER A 55 18.44 -9.15 -13.41
CA SER A 55 18.04 -7.75 -13.20
C SER A 55 16.96 -7.29 -14.19
N ARG A 56 17.02 -7.73 -15.45
CA ARG A 56 15.95 -7.48 -16.44
C ARG A 56 14.62 -8.10 -16.01
N ARG A 57 14.65 -9.33 -15.48
CA ARG A 57 13.44 -9.98 -14.93
C ARG A 57 12.89 -9.20 -13.73
N ILE A 58 13.77 -8.81 -12.79
CA ILE A 58 13.37 -8.00 -11.63
C ILE A 58 12.71 -6.69 -12.06
N VAL A 59 13.27 -5.96 -13.03
CA VAL A 59 12.67 -4.71 -13.53
C VAL A 59 11.28 -4.98 -14.12
N CYS A 60 11.15 -5.99 -14.98
CA CYS A 60 9.86 -6.36 -15.57
C CYS A 60 8.82 -6.74 -14.51
N ASP A 61 9.21 -7.53 -13.52
CA ASP A 61 8.34 -7.95 -12.42
C ASP A 61 7.92 -6.73 -11.57
N LEU A 62 8.84 -5.81 -11.29
CA LEU A 62 8.55 -4.61 -10.51
C LEU A 62 7.63 -3.63 -11.26
N GLU A 63 7.80 -3.48 -12.57
CA GLU A 63 6.87 -2.69 -13.39
C GLU A 63 5.46 -3.29 -13.36
N THR A 64 5.36 -4.62 -13.47
CA THR A 64 4.09 -5.36 -13.38
C THR A 64 3.43 -5.16 -12.02
N ILE A 65 4.18 -5.33 -10.91
CA ILE A 65 3.68 -5.09 -9.55
C ILE A 65 3.23 -3.63 -9.39
N ASN A 66 3.94 -2.69 -10.01
CA ASN A 66 3.59 -1.28 -9.92
C ASN A 66 2.25 -1.00 -10.63
N GLU A 67 2.04 -1.55 -11.82
CA GLU A 67 0.76 -1.44 -12.55
C GLU A 67 -0.39 -2.09 -11.77
N GLU A 68 -0.19 -3.30 -11.25
CA GLU A 68 -1.17 -4.00 -10.41
C GLU A 68 -1.46 -3.24 -9.11
N GLY A 69 -0.44 -2.60 -8.52
CA GLY A 69 -0.57 -1.75 -7.33
C GLY A 69 -1.45 -0.53 -7.59
N VAL A 70 -1.28 0.13 -8.74
CA VAL A 70 -2.15 1.25 -9.16
C VAL A 70 -3.59 0.79 -9.34
N HIS A 71 -3.81 -0.35 -10.02
CA HIS A 71 -5.15 -0.93 -10.18
C HIS A 71 -5.78 -1.25 -8.81
N THR A 72 -5.00 -1.77 -7.87
CA THR A 72 -5.46 -2.09 -6.51
C THR A 72 -5.90 -0.83 -5.76
N LEU A 73 -5.11 0.26 -5.83
CA LEU A 73 -5.48 1.54 -5.23
C LEU A 73 -6.78 2.11 -5.84
N ALA A 74 -6.92 2.08 -7.16
CA ALA A 74 -8.14 2.54 -7.82
C ALA A 74 -9.36 1.69 -7.42
N ALA A 75 -9.19 0.37 -7.28
CA ALA A 75 -10.24 -0.51 -6.80
C ALA A 75 -10.63 -0.23 -5.34
N LEU A 76 -9.67 0.08 -4.47
CA LEU A 76 -9.92 0.45 -3.09
C LEU A 76 -10.64 1.80 -2.97
N ASP A 77 -10.29 2.78 -3.79
CA ASP A 77 -11.00 4.07 -3.85
C ASP A 77 -12.46 3.89 -4.29
N GLU A 78 -12.72 3.11 -5.34
CA GLU A 78 -14.08 2.78 -5.79
C GLU A 78 -14.85 2.01 -4.71
N GLN A 79 -14.21 1.07 -4.01
CA GLN A 79 -14.83 0.36 -2.88
C GLN A 79 -15.20 1.31 -1.74
N ASP A 80 -14.35 2.29 -1.41
CA ASP A 80 -14.66 3.28 -0.38
C ASP A 80 -15.88 4.13 -0.75
N GLU A 81 -15.97 4.58 -2.01
CA GLU A 81 -17.17 5.28 -2.51
C GLU A 81 -18.42 4.39 -2.45
N GLN A 82 -18.29 3.11 -2.80
CA GLN A 82 -19.40 2.16 -2.72
C GLN A 82 -19.87 1.99 -1.26
N LEU A 83 -18.96 1.91 -0.30
CA LEU A 83 -19.31 1.88 1.12
C LEU A 83 -20.06 3.15 1.55
N ASP A 84 -19.67 4.34 1.07
CA ASP A 84 -20.42 5.58 1.35
C ASP A 84 -21.85 5.53 0.80
N ARG A 85 -22.01 5.01 -0.43
CA ARG A 85 -23.34 4.86 -1.04
C ARG A 85 -24.20 3.86 -0.26
N VAL A 86 -23.60 2.77 0.22
CA VAL A 86 -24.29 1.79 1.07
C VAL A 86 -24.69 2.40 2.41
N GLU A 87 -23.80 3.11 3.11
CA GLU A 87 -24.10 3.78 4.39
C GLU A 87 -25.26 4.80 4.23
N GLN A 88 -25.26 5.57 3.13
CA GLN A 88 -26.35 6.49 2.81
C GLN A 88 -27.67 5.77 2.53
N ASN A 89 -27.65 4.67 1.78
CA ASN A 89 -28.85 3.89 1.48
C ASN A 89 -29.42 3.23 2.75
N LEU A 90 -28.56 2.72 3.64
CA LEU A 90 -29.00 2.18 4.93
C LEU A 90 -29.60 3.25 5.84
N THR A 91 -29.08 4.48 5.80
CA THR A 91 -29.69 5.61 6.51
C THR A 91 -31.09 5.92 5.98
N LYS A 92 -31.27 5.95 4.65
CA LYS A 92 -32.59 6.15 4.03
C LYS A 92 -33.57 5.06 4.42
N ILE A 93 -33.15 3.79 4.37
CA ILE A 93 -33.98 2.66 4.80
C ILE A 93 -34.40 2.85 6.26
N GLN A 94 -33.48 3.28 7.13
CA GLN A 94 -33.81 3.52 8.52
C GLN A 94 -34.86 4.64 8.69
N ASP A 95 -34.77 5.73 7.90
CA ASP A 95 -35.77 6.80 7.91
C ASP A 95 -37.13 6.33 7.37
N ASP A 96 -37.15 5.51 6.33
CA ASP A 96 -38.35 4.89 5.78
C ASP A 96 -39.00 3.94 6.79
N LEU A 97 -38.20 3.12 7.49
CA LEU A 97 -38.67 2.23 8.54
C LEU A 97 -39.29 3.02 9.69
N ASN A 98 -38.67 4.12 10.11
CA ASN A 98 -39.24 5.02 11.11
C ASN A 98 -40.58 5.63 10.67
N SER A 99 -40.73 5.94 9.37
CA SER A 99 -41.94 6.52 8.81
C SER A 99 -43.07 5.49 8.78
N VAL A 100 -42.81 4.30 8.24
CA VAL A 100 -43.78 3.19 8.21
C VAL A 100 -44.14 2.75 9.63
N ASN A 101 -43.19 2.73 10.57
CA ASN A 101 -43.48 2.40 11.97
C ASN A 101 -44.43 3.43 12.62
N ARG A 102 -44.32 4.72 12.28
CA ARG A 102 -45.29 5.73 12.72
C ARG A 102 -46.66 5.47 12.12
N GLU A 103 -46.74 5.19 10.83
CA GLU A 103 -48.00 4.87 10.14
C GLU A 103 -48.70 3.64 10.73
N ILE A 104 -47.94 2.55 10.98
CA ILE A 104 -48.44 1.36 11.68
C ILE A 104 -48.96 1.73 13.07
N THR A 105 -48.25 2.58 13.81
CA THR A 105 -48.68 3.04 15.13
C THR A 105 -49.98 3.86 15.06
N TYR A 106 -50.12 4.70 14.03
CA TYR A 106 -51.36 5.45 13.78
C TYR A 106 -52.53 4.52 13.44
N LEU A 107 -52.31 3.52 12.57
CA LEU A 107 -53.32 2.51 12.23
C LEU A 107 -53.72 1.67 13.44
N GLN A 108 -52.75 1.27 14.28
CA GLN A 108 -53.03 0.56 15.51
C GLN A 108 -53.82 1.42 16.52
N ALA A 109 -53.57 2.73 16.57
CA ALA A 109 -54.35 3.64 17.41
C ALA A 109 -55.79 3.82 16.87
N PHE A 110 -55.99 3.83 15.55
CA PHE A 110 -57.31 3.97 14.95
C PHE A 110 -58.14 2.68 15.06
N CYS A 111 -57.52 1.50 14.89
CA CYS A 111 -58.19 0.20 14.95
C CYS A 111 -58.20 -0.45 16.35
N GLY A 112 -57.34 0.00 17.27
CA GLY A 112 -57.13 -0.60 18.59
C GLY A 112 -57.81 0.10 19.77
N ILE A 113 -58.59 1.15 19.52
CA ILE A 113 -59.42 1.75 20.57
C ILE A 113 -60.80 1.09 20.56
N PRO A 114 -61.11 0.20 21.53
CA PRO A 114 -62.51 -0.06 21.80
C PRO A 114 -63.12 1.29 22.19
N TRP A 115 -64.15 1.74 21.47
CA TRP A 115 -64.95 2.95 21.74
C TRP A 115 -65.36 3.11 23.22
N LYS A 116 -65.25 2.05 24.03
CA LYS A 116 -65.45 2.03 25.49
C LYS A 116 -64.47 2.86 26.33
N LYS A 117 -63.29 3.29 25.83
CA LYS A 117 -62.33 4.06 26.65
C LYS A 117 -62.44 5.59 26.54
N TYR A 118 -63.23 6.11 25.59
CA TYR A 118 -63.41 7.57 25.43
C TYR A 118 -64.34 8.20 26.48
N PHE A 119 -65.00 7.42 27.35
CA PHE A 119 -65.91 7.96 28.36
C PHE A 119 -65.24 8.31 29.71
N LEU A 120 -63.99 7.90 29.96
CA LEU A 120 -63.30 8.15 31.23
C LEU A 120 -61.78 8.39 31.04
N ALA A 121 -61.38 9.63 30.74
CA ALA A 121 -60.16 10.28 31.29
C ALA A 121 -59.80 11.56 30.50
N PRO A 122 -60.09 12.77 31.03
CA PRO A 122 -59.65 14.02 30.41
C PRO A 122 -58.36 14.62 30.99
N PHE A 123 -57.49 13.87 31.71
CA PHE A 123 -56.30 14.47 32.34
C PHE A 123 -55.16 13.47 32.63
N ARG A 124 -54.19 13.34 31.69
CA ARG A 124 -52.78 12.89 31.84
C ARG A 124 -52.30 12.42 30.45
N CYS A 125 -51.26 12.95 29.80
CA CYS A 125 -49.95 13.35 30.28
C CYS A 125 -49.32 14.36 29.30
N ILE A 126 -49.07 15.59 29.77
CA ILE A 126 -48.01 16.45 29.22
C ILE A 126 -46.79 16.20 30.11
N LEU A 127 -45.79 15.48 29.60
CA LEU A 127 -44.46 15.40 30.20
C LEU A 127 -43.42 15.54 29.09
N PRO A 128 -42.65 16.64 29.04
CA PRO A 128 -41.59 16.83 28.06
C PRO A 128 -40.36 15.99 28.45
N GLN A 129 -39.92 15.10 27.57
CA GLN A 129 -38.65 14.39 27.75
C GLN A 129 -37.46 15.30 27.41
N LYS A 130 -36.54 15.42 28.37
CA LYS A 130 -35.29 16.18 28.24
C LYS A 130 -34.36 15.49 27.23
N LYS A 131 -33.96 16.22 26.18
CA LYS A 131 -32.89 15.82 25.25
C LYS A 131 -31.55 15.81 25.99
N LYS A 132 -30.88 14.65 26.05
CA LYS A 132 -29.47 14.56 26.46
C LYS A 132 -28.59 14.93 25.27
N GLY A 133 -27.68 15.89 25.48
CA GLY A 133 -26.77 16.38 24.45
C GLY A 133 -25.82 15.29 23.96
N SER A 134 -25.79 15.10 22.64
CA SER A 134 -24.79 14.27 21.97
C SER A 134 -23.45 15.02 21.98
N LYS A 135 -22.47 14.48 22.71
CA LYS A 135 -21.08 14.94 22.62
C LYS A 135 -20.55 14.53 21.25
N ARG A 136 -20.07 15.50 20.48
CA ARG A 136 -19.44 15.31 19.17
C ARG A 136 -18.34 14.25 19.30
N LYS A 137 -18.46 13.16 18.55
CA LYS A 137 -17.34 12.26 18.30
C LYS A 137 -16.29 13.07 17.54
N LEU A 138 -15.09 13.11 18.10
CA LEU A 138 -13.90 13.63 17.46
C LEU A 138 -13.69 12.87 16.15
N SER A 139 -13.33 13.58 15.09
CA SER A 139 -13.14 13.00 13.78
C SER A 139 -12.00 12.00 13.82
N VAL A 140 -12.30 10.71 13.58
CA VAL A 140 -11.31 9.63 13.40
C VAL A 140 -10.24 10.00 12.36
N TYR A 141 -10.58 10.92 11.45
CA TYR A 141 -9.68 11.48 10.45
C TYR A 141 -8.49 12.26 11.04
N GLU A 142 -8.68 13.00 12.15
CA GLU A 142 -7.61 13.79 12.79
C GLU A 142 -6.65 12.92 13.62
N GLU A 143 -7.17 11.86 14.25
CA GLU A 143 -6.38 10.95 15.09
C GLU A 143 -5.46 10.05 14.27
N ILE A 144 -5.94 9.58 13.12
CA ILE A 144 -5.15 8.75 12.21
C ILE A 144 -4.08 9.59 11.52
N GLN A 145 -4.40 10.79 11.00
CA GLN A 145 -3.39 11.68 10.41
C GLN A 145 -2.27 12.04 11.38
N GLN A 146 -2.58 12.23 12.67
CA GLN A 146 -1.56 12.54 13.68
C GLN A 146 -0.67 11.34 14.01
N SER A 147 -1.19 10.12 13.93
CA SER A 147 -0.39 8.90 14.06
C SER A 147 0.53 8.65 12.85
N VAL A 148 0.08 9.02 11.63
CA VAL A 148 0.86 8.85 10.39
C VAL A 148 1.91 9.96 10.25
N ALA A 149 1.59 11.21 10.61
CA ALA A 149 2.52 12.35 10.65
C ALA A 149 3.66 12.19 11.67
N ASN A 150 3.47 11.34 12.68
CA ASN A 150 4.52 10.96 13.64
C ASN A 150 5.38 9.78 13.13
N ALA A 151 4.88 8.98 12.19
CA ALA A 151 5.63 7.91 11.53
C ALA A 151 6.42 8.41 10.30
N SER A 152 5.94 9.45 9.62
CA SER A 152 6.66 10.19 8.58
C SER A 152 7.21 11.50 9.16
N GLY A 153 8.49 11.51 9.55
CA GLY A 153 9.17 12.63 10.21
C GLY A 153 8.72 14.02 9.75
N SER A 154 8.13 14.76 10.69
CA SER A 154 7.71 16.15 10.51
C SER A 154 8.90 17.04 10.16
N GLN A 155 8.99 17.49 8.91
CA GLN A 155 9.68 18.73 8.60
C GLN A 155 8.83 19.90 9.09
N LYS A 156 9.16 20.45 10.27
CA LYS A 156 8.81 21.82 10.61
C LYS A 156 10.02 22.56 11.14
N ARG A 157 10.30 23.67 10.46
CA ARG A 157 11.40 24.60 10.69
C ARG A 157 11.30 25.21 12.10
N GLN A 158 12.30 25.04 12.95
CA GLN A 158 13.09 26.13 13.57
C GLN A 158 14.14 25.59 14.55
N SER A 159 15.24 26.34 14.60
CA SER A 159 16.46 26.21 15.41
C SER A 159 16.29 25.77 16.86
N VAL A 160 17.21 24.94 17.34
CA VAL A 160 18.18 25.21 18.43
C VAL A 160 19.09 23.98 18.54
N ALA A 161 20.39 24.22 18.71
CA ALA A 161 21.43 23.22 18.78
C ALA A 161 21.34 22.42 20.09
N GLU A 162 21.27 21.09 20.02
CA GLU A 162 21.83 20.21 21.03
C GLU A 162 22.11 18.81 20.47
N LYS A 163 23.22 18.24 20.94
CA LYS A 163 23.97 17.13 20.35
C LYS A 163 23.52 15.81 20.99
N VAL A 164 22.80 14.95 20.26
CA VAL A 164 22.58 13.56 20.66
C VAL A 164 22.72 12.65 19.44
N HIS A 165 23.66 11.70 19.54
CA HIS A 165 23.91 10.65 18.56
C HIS A 165 22.82 9.58 18.61
N GLY A 166 22.40 9.10 17.44
CA GLY A 166 21.64 7.86 17.34
C GLY A 166 20.80 7.77 16.08
N TYR A 167 21.42 7.30 14.99
CA TYR A 167 20.76 6.85 13.75
C TYR A 167 20.00 7.93 12.97
N GLY A 168 20.75 8.95 12.56
CA GLY A 168 20.35 9.72 11.39
C GLY A 168 20.32 8.81 10.16
N SER A 169 19.14 8.66 9.57
CA SER A 169 19.02 8.32 8.15
C SER A 169 19.63 9.49 7.37
N THR A 170 20.95 9.49 7.26
CA THR A 170 21.64 10.19 6.18
C THR A 170 21.18 9.47 4.93
N ARG A 171 20.09 9.97 4.35
CA ARG A 171 19.62 9.63 3.03
C ARG A 171 20.86 9.60 2.15
N ARG A 172 21.30 8.40 1.79
CA ARG A 172 22.26 8.26 0.71
C ARG A 172 21.50 8.87 -0.46
N THR A 173 21.85 10.09 -0.83
CA THR A 173 21.89 10.44 -2.24
C THR A 173 22.94 9.49 -2.82
N SER A 174 22.59 8.21 -3.00
CA SER A 174 23.42 7.22 -3.66
C SER A 174 23.37 7.52 -5.15
N SER A 175 23.87 8.70 -5.51
CA SER A 175 24.65 8.89 -6.73
C SER A 175 26.03 8.25 -6.53
N GLY A 176 26.03 7.01 -6.06
CA GLY A 176 27.21 6.19 -5.86
C GLY A 176 26.89 4.88 -6.54
N ASP A 177 27.76 4.48 -7.46
CA ASP A 177 27.55 3.34 -8.34
C ASP A 177 26.99 2.15 -7.56
N PHE A 178 25.81 1.65 -7.96
CA PHE A 178 25.16 0.51 -7.30
C PHE A 178 26.07 -0.74 -7.33
N LEU A 179 27.02 -0.75 -8.26
CA LEU A 179 27.99 -1.81 -8.44
C LEU A 179 29.41 -1.24 -8.53
N PRO A 180 30.39 -1.86 -7.84
CA PRO A 180 31.78 -1.60 -8.16
C PRO A 180 32.08 -2.08 -9.59
N ARG A 181 32.58 -1.18 -10.44
CA ARG A 181 32.92 -1.50 -11.84
C ARG A 181 34.20 -2.35 -11.91
N LEU A 182 34.08 -3.60 -12.35
CA LEU A 182 35.22 -4.53 -12.45
C LEU A 182 35.75 -4.60 -13.89
N THR A 183 34.85 -4.80 -14.85
CA THR A 183 35.18 -4.96 -16.28
C THR A 183 34.98 -3.68 -17.08
N ARG A 184 34.17 -2.72 -16.59
CA ARG A 184 33.82 -1.46 -17.28
C ARG A 184 33.32 -1.71 -18.71
N ASP A 185 32.52 -2.76 -18.85
CA ASP A 185 31.88 -3.11 -20.10
C ASP A 185 30.43 -2.61 -20.12
N SER A 186 29.80 -2.70 -21.30
CA SER A 186 28.41 -2.27 -21.47
C SER A 186 27.42 -3.11 -20.67
N ILE A 187 27.82 -4.29 -20.17
CA ILE A 187 26.97 -5.18 -19.37
C ILE A 187 26.86 -4.62 -17.96
N GLU A 188 27.98 -4.24 -17.34
CA GLU A 188 27.98 -3.56 -16.03
C GLU A 188 27.20 -2.23 -16.08
N ASP A 189 27.32 -1.47 -17.18
CA ASP A 189 26.56 -0.23 -17.37
C ASP A 189 25.05 -0.45 -17.47
N GLU A 190 24.60 -1.51 -18.15
CA GLU A 190 23.18 -1.85 -18.26
C GLU A 190 22.65 -2.41 -16.93
N LEU A 191 23.43 -3.27 -16.28
CA LEU A 191 23.07 -3.83 -14.99
C LEU A 191 22.89 -2.73 -13.93
N GLU A 192 23.78 -1.75 -13.90
CA GLU A 192 23.65 -0.59 -13.02
C GLU A 192 22.38 0.23 -13.30
N LYS A 193 22.06 0.50 -14.57
CA LYS A 193 20.81 1.19 -14.94
C LYS A 193 19.58 0.41 -14.50
N ASN A 194 19.58 -0.91 -14.68
CA ASN A 194 18.47 -1.76 -14.27
C ASN A 194 18.31 -1.77 -12.74
N LEU A 195 19.41 -1.76 -11.98
CA LEU A 195 19.35 -1.66 -10.51
C LEU A 195 18.83 -0.29 -10.04
N ILE A 196 19.25 0.81 -10.69
CA ILE A 196 18.69 2.15 -10.43
C ILE A 196 17.19 2.16 -10.70
N HIS A 197 16.75 1.56 -11.80
CA HIS A 197 15.34 1.48 -12.13
C HIS A 197 14.56 0.64 -11.11
N ALA A 198 15.12 -0.51 -10.70
CA ALA A 198 14.53 -1.35 -9.68
C ALA A 198 14.38 -0.60 -8.34
N ASP A 199 15.38 0.18 -7.92
CA ASP A 199 15.31 1.00 -6.70
C ASP A 199 14.17 2.03 -6.77
N GLN A 200 14.01 2.70 -7.92
CA GLN A 200 12.92 3.66 -8.14
C GLN A 200 11.54 2.98 -8.13
N ALA A 201 11.41 1.83 -8.80
CA ALA A 201 10.16 1.07 -8.81
C ALA A 201 9.80 0.55 -7.41
N LEU A 202 10.78 0.09 -6.63
CA LEU A 202 10.59 -0.32 -5.24
C LEU A 202 10.12 0.84 -4.37
N GLU A 203 10.65 2.05 -4.55
CA GLU A 203 10.18 3.21 -3.81
C GLU A 203 8.74 3.58 -4.19
N SER A 204 8.35 3.45 -5.46
CA SER A 204 6.94 3.61 -5.89
C SER A 204 6.03 2.58 -5.20
N ILE A 205 6.41 1.31 -5.26
CA ILE A 205 5.68 0.20 -4.60
C ILE A 205 5.57 0.45 -3.09
N ARG A 206 6.63 0.97 -2.44
CA ARG A 206 6.61 1.31 -1.02
C ARG A 206 5.55 2.36 -0.70
N HIS A 207 5.45 3.41 -1.51
CA HIS A 207 4.42 4.43 -1.32
C HIS A 207 3.01 3.84 -1.50
N MET A 208 2.78 3.08 -2.57
CA MET A 208 1.48 2.44 -2.79
C MET A 208 1.11 1.44 -1.69
N ALA A 209 2.07 0.66 -1.18
CA ALA A 209 1.84 -0.25 -0.07
C ALA A 209 1.42 0.50 1.21
N ILE A 210 1.97 1.70 1.44
CA ILE A 210 1.55 2.57 2.54
C ILE A 210 0.12 3.06 2.31
N ASP A 211 -0.19 3.54 1.11
CA ASP A 211 -1.50 4.08 0.76
C ASP A 211 -2.60 3.01 0.84
N ILE A 212 -2.35 1.81 0.28
CA ILE A 212 -3.23 0.62 0.41
C ILE A 212 -3.49 0.32 1.88
N ASN A 213 -2.44 0.26 2.70
CA ASN A 213 -2.58 -0.04 4.13
C ASN A 213 -3.36 1.05 4.90
N VAL A 214 -3.23 2.31 4.50
CA VAL A 214 -4.02 3.40 5.09
C VAL A 214 -5.49 3.28 4.67
N GLN A 215 -5.78 3.07 3.37
CA GLN A 215 -7.15 2.89 2.87
C GLN A 215 -7.85 1.71 3.54
N LEU A 216 -7.18 0.55 3.66
CA LEU A 216 -7.75 -0.62 4.34
C LEU A 216 -8.12 -0.32 5.80
N LYS A 217 -7.22 0.32 6.56
CA LYS A 217 -7.49 0.70 7.96
C LYS A 217 -8.61 1.71 8.11
N MET A 218 -8.85 2.55 7.10
CA MET A 218 -9.96 3.50 7.08
C MET A 218 -11.30 2.80 6.75
N GLN A 219 -11.27 1.80 5.88
CA GLN A 219 -12.45 1.04 5.47
C GLN A 219 -12.93 0.06 6.56
N ASP A 220 -12.03 -0.55 7.33
CA ASP A 220 -12.38 -1.48 8.43
C ASP A 220 -13.50 -0.94 9.36
N PRO A 221 -13.36 0.24 10.01
CA PRO A 221 -14.41 0.77 10.86
C PRO A 221 -15.66 1.24 10.10
N LYS A 222 -15.56 1.48 8.77
CA LYS A 222 -16.70 1.84 7.92
C LYS A 222 -17.57 0.62 7.66
N ILE A 223 -16.94 -0.51 7.35
CA ILE A 223 -17.59 -1.81 7.19
C ILE A 223 -18.29 -2.21 8.50
N ASP A 224 -17.63 -2.07 9.64
CA ASP A 224 -18.24 -2.36 10.94
C ASP A 224 -19.50 -1.50 11.20
N ARG A 225 -19.46 -0.21 10.87
CA ARG A 225 -20.63 0.68 11.01
C ARG A 225 -21.77 0.24 10.10
N ILE A 226 -21.47 -0.04 8.83
CA ILE A 226 -22.43 -0.50 7.83
C ILE A 226 -23.07 -1.83 8.26
N SER A 227 -22.27 -2.79 8.72
CA SER A 227 -22.78 -4.07 9.22
C SER A 227 -23.75 -3.88 10.39
N ASN A 228 -23.38 -3.05 11.37
CA ASN A 228 -24.24 -2.75 12.51
C ASN A 228 -25.54 -2.03 12.10
N MET A 229 -25.50 -1.17 11.08
CA MET A 229 -26.70 -0.52 10.54
C MET A 229 -27.58 -1.52 9.79
N LEU A 230 -26.98 -2.42 9.02
CA LEU A 230 -27.67 -3.47 8.29
C LEU A 230 -28.42 -4.41 9.23
N ASP A 231 -27.77 -4.91 10.29
CA ASP A 231 -28.39 -5.83 11.25
C ASP A 231 -29.60 -5.19 11.96
N ARG A 232 -29.51 -3.89 12.28
CA ARG A 232 -30.61 -3.13 12.89
C ARG A 232 -31.76 -2.95 11.91
N ASN A 233 -31.46 -2.52 10.69
CA ASN A 233 -32.47 -2.34 9.65
C ASN A 233 -33.18 -3.66 9.34
N ASP A 234 -32.47 -4.77 9.24
CA ASP A 234 -33.05 -6.09 9.01
C ASP A 234 -34.01 -6.50 10.15
N SER A 235 -33.56 -6.35 11.40
CA SER A 235 -34.39 -6.62 12.58
C SER A 235 -35.66 -5.75 12.63
N GLU A 236 -35.54 -4.46 12.28
CA GLU A 236 -36.66 -3.51 12.24
C GLU A 236 -37.65 -3.86 11.13
N VAL A 237 -37.18 -4.17 9.92
CA VAL A 237 -38.01 -4.62 8.78
C VAL A 237 -38.84 -5.84 9.17
N ILE A 238 -38.20 -6.88 9.74
CA ILE A 238 -38.87 -8.11 10.16
C ILE A 238 -39.95 -7.80 11.21
N GLY A 239 -39.61 -7.01 12.22
CA GLY A 239 -40.53 -6.63 13.29
C GLY A 239 -41.73 -5.82 12.80
N MET A 240 -41.51 -4.91 11.84
CA MET A 240 -42.58 -4.12 11.24
C MET A 240 -43.47 -4.95 10.33
N ASN A 241 -42.89 -5.85 9.53
CA ASN A 241 -43.67 -6.77 8.69
C ASN A 241 -44.63 -7.63 9.53
N GLU A 242 -44.15 -8.15 10.67
CA GLU A 242 -44.98 -8.91 11.61
C GLU A 242 -46.10 -8.05 12.24
N ARG A 243 -45.85 -6.76 12.52
CA ARG A 243 -46.89 -5.85 13.01
C ARG A 243 -47.94 -5.54 11.94
N VAL A 244 -47.53 -5.31 10.70
CA VAL A 244 -48.43 -5.10 9.56
C VAL A 244 -49.31 -6.33 9.35
N ARG A 245 -48.72 -7.53 9.37
CA ARG A 245 -49.45 -8.79 9.25
C ARG A 245 -50.58 -8.90 10.28
N LYS A 246 -50.30 -8.56 11.54
CA LYS A 246 -51.30 -8.56 12.63
C LYS A 246 -52.40 -7.49 12.49
N LEU A 247 -52.21 -6.46 11.68
CA LEU A 247 -53.25 -5.46 11.39
C LEU A 247 -54.19 -5.90 10.26
N LEU A 248 -53.76 -6.86 9.43
CA LEU A 248 -54.54 -7.41 8.33
C LEU A 248 -55.34 -8.65 8.72
N GLU A 249 -54.94 -9.34 9.79
CA GLU A 249 -55.68 -10.44 10.44
C GLU A 249 -56.72 -9.92 11.43
#